data_AF-A0A1M2VIL1-F1
#
_entry.id   AF-A0A1M2VIL1-F1
#
_cell.length_a   1.000
_cell.length_b   1.000
_cell.length_c   1.000
_cell.angle_alpha   90.00
_cell.angle_beta   90.00
_cell.angle_gamma   90.00
#
_symmetry.space_group_name_H-M   'P 1'
#
loop_
_entity.id
_entity.type
_entity.pdbx_description
1 polymer ?
#
loop_
_entity_poly.entity_id
_entity_poly.type
_entity_poly.pdbx_seq_one_letter_code
_entity_poly.pdbx_strand_id
1 'polypeptide(L)'
;MPEFIVSPLYNDPDADVVLRSCDNVDFRLDKCILRRQSTFFRDMFTLPSQGNEPQIVPVSESATTLEDLLPFLYPGGRPEILELSRLRAVLQAADKYDLAFLDDTLKTNLALFLPSEPLRVYATAYIMEDASLAQAAAKCLLERPQF
;
A
#
# COMPACT_ATOMS: atom_id res chain seq x y z
N MET A 1 -17.96 -8.95 13.98
CA MET A 1 -16.70 -8.20 14.03
C MET A 1 -17.06 -6.72 14.15
N PRO A 2 -16.26 -5.90 14.83
CA PRO A 2 -16.48 -4.44 14.80
C PRO A 2 -16.44 -3.96 13.35
N GLU A 3 -17.29 -2.98 13.06
CA GLU A 3 -17.36 -2.34 11.74
C GLU A 3 -16.08 -1.54 11.50
N PHE A 4 -15.49 -1.67 10.32
CA PHE A 4 -14.31 -0.90 9.95
C PHE A 4 -14.74 0.55 9.68
N ILE A 5 -14.13 1.50 10.38
CA ILE A 5 -14.44 2.92 10.23
C ILE A 5 -13.43 3.53 9.26
N VAL A 6 -13.90 3.89 8.06
CA VAL A 6 -13.09 4.58 7.05
C VAL A 6 -12.84 6.03 7.49
N SER A 7 -11.60 6.48 7.32
CA SER A 7 -11.21 7.86 7.53
C SER A 7 -12.09 8.80 6.71
N PRO A 8 -12.56 9.93 7.27
CA PRO A 8 -13.31 10.93 6.52
C PRO A 8 -12.57 11.47 5.29
N LEU A 9 -11.23 11.37 5.26
CA LEU A 9 -10.41 11.74 4.10
C LEU A 9 -10.67 10.86 2.88
N TYR A 10 -11.19 9.65 3.07
CA TYR A 10 -11.38 8.63 2.02
C TYR A 10 -12.85 8.22 1.87
N ASN A 11 -13.75 9.13 2.23
CA ASN A 11 -15.19 8.92 2.17
C ASN A 11 -15.90 10.18 1.62
N ASP A 12 -15.43 10.68 0.47
CA ASP A 12 -15.98 11.88 -0.15
C ASP A 12 -17.38 11.58 -0.77
N PRO A 13 -18.45 12.32 -0.42
CA PRO A 13 -19.75 12.15 -1.03
C PRO A 13 -19.74 12.40 -2.55
N ASP A 14 -18.89 13.32 -3.03
CA ASP A 14 -18.79 13.76 -4.42
C ASP A 14 -17.76 12.95 -5.26
N ALA A 15 -17.19 11.89 -4.66
CA ALA A 15 -16.26 10.97 -5.32
C ALA A 15 -16.79 10.39 -6.63
N ASP A 16 -15.91 10.25 -7.63
CA ASP A 16 -16.20 9.67 -8.95
C ASP A 16 -15.71 8.20 -9.10
N VAL A 17 -15.06 7.65 -8.07
CA VAL A 17 -14.71 6.22 -7.96
C VAL A 17 -14.89 5.71 -6.53
N VAL A 18 -15.24 4.43 -6.41
CA VAL A 18 -15.22 3.68 -5.15
C VAL A 18 -14.24 2.52 -5.29
N LEU A 19 -13.19 2.49 -4.47
CA LEU A 19 -12.40 1.27 -4.29
C LEU A 19 -13.07 0.41 -3.22
N ARG A 20 -13.51 -0.78 -3.58
CA ARG A 20 -14.10 -1.76 -2.65
C ARG A 20 -13.05 -2.79 -2.27
N SER A 21 -12.65 -2.79 -1.00
CA SER A 21 -11.68 -3.75 -0.47
C SER A 21 -12.19 -5.19 -0.52
N CYS A 22 -11.28 -6.16 -0.36
CA CYS A 22 -11.65 -7.59 -0.36
C CYS A 22 -12.51 -8.00 0.84
N ASP A 23 -12.50 -7.21 1.90
CA ASP A 23 -13.35 -7.32 3.09
C ASP A 23 -14.61 -6.43 3.00
N ASN A 24 -14.98 -5.97 1.79
CA ASN A 24 -16.22 -5.25 1.44
C ASN A 24 -16.38 -3.87 2.10
N VAL A 25 -15.28 -3.16 2.33
CA VAL A 25 -15.29 -1.77 2.78
C VAL A 25 -15.12 -0.85 1.59
N ASP A 26 -15.96 0.18 1.51
CA ASP A 26 -15.97 1.14 0.40
C ASP A 26 -15.17 2.40 0.76
N PHE A 27 -14.19 2.71 -0.09
CA PHE A 27 -13.43 3.96 -0.05
C PHE A 27 -13.89 4.84 -1.21
N ARG A 28 -14.49 6.00 -0.90
CA ARG A 28 -15.03 6.94 -1.89
C ARG A 28 -13.95 7.99 -2.20
N LEU A 29 -13.45 7.98 -3.42
CA LEU A 29 -12.19 8.60 -3.83
C LEU A 29 -12.32 9.33 -5.17
N ASP A 30 -11.38 10.25 -5.44
CA ASP A 30 -11.23 10.90 -6.75
C ASP A 30 -10.29 10.17 -7.71
N LYS A 31 -10.79 9.84 -8.91
CA LYS A 31 -10.00 9.33 -10.03
C LYS A 31 -8.85 10.27 -10.38
N CYS A 32 -9.06 11.58 -10.28
CA CYS A 32 -8.06 12.61 -10.59
C CYS A 32 -6.80 12.46 -9.73
N ILE A 33 -6.95 12.15 -8.44
CA ILE A 33 -5.81 11.95 -7.53
C ILE A 33 -5.12 10.63 -7.86
N LEU A 34 -5.88 9.54 -7.90
CA LEU A 34 -5.33 8.20 -8.16
C LEU A 34 -4.58 8.13 -9.50
N ARG A 35 -5.14 8.66 -10.59
CA ARG A 35 -4.48 8.65 -11.92
C ARG A 35 -3.22 9.52 -12.04
N ARG A 36 -3.06 10.50 -11.14
CA ARG A 36 -1.86 11.36 -11.13
C ARG A 36 -0.70 10.66 -10.44
N GLN A 37 -1.00 9.86 -9.43
CA GLN A 37 0.00 9.15 -8.63
C GLN A 37 0.33 7.76 -9.17
N SER A 38 -0.62 7.11 -9.86
CA SER A 38 -0.51 5.72 -10.33
C SER A 38 -0.75 5.63 -11.83
N THR A 39 0.21 5.06 -12.55
CA THR A 39 0.05 4.75 -13.98
C THR A 39 -0.99 3.64 -14.17
N PHE A 40 -1.04 2.66 -13.26
CA PHE A 40 -2.02 1.59 -13.26
C PHE A 40 -3.45 2.15 -13.24
N PHE A 41 -3.76 3.02 -12.27
CA PHE A 41 -5.10 3.62 -12.19
C PHE A 41 -5.38 4.56 -13.37
N ARG A 42 -4.36 5.31 -13.83
CA ARG A 42 -4.50 6.16 -15.02
C ARG A 42 -4.96 5.35 -16.22
N ASP A 43 -4.34 4.22 -16.47
CA ASP A 43 -4.62 3.39 -17.63
C ASP A 43 -5.94 2.62 -17.43
N MET A 44 -6.19 2.09 -16.22
CA MET A 44 -7.44 1.42 -15.87
C MET A 44 -8.68 2.33 -16.07
N PHE A 45 -8.59 3.61 -15.71
CA PHE A 45 -9.70 4.55 -15.88
C PHE A 45 -9.98 4.94 -17.34
N THR A 46 -9.12 4.54 -18.30
CA THR A 46 -9.42 4.69 -19.74
C THR A 46 -10.33 3.59 -20.27
N LEU A 47 -10.49 2.49 -19.54
CA LEU A 47 -11.32 1.37 -19.94
C LEU A 47 -12.81 1.71 -19.79
N PRO A 48 -13.69 1.19 -20.68
CA PRO A 48 -15.13 1.42 -20.57
C PRO A 48 -15.68 0.93 -19.22
N SER A 49 -16.35 1.82 -18.48
CA SER A 49 -17.10 1.45 -17.29
C SER A 49 -18.51 0.96 -17.66
N GLN A 50 -19.13 0.14 -16.82
CA GLN A 50 -20.49 -0.36 -17.07
C GLN A 50 -21.60 0.68 -16.80
N GLY A 51 -21.29 1.98 -16.86
CA GLY A 51 -22.28 3.07 -16.75
C GLY A 51 -22.79 3.38 -15.34
N ASN A 52 -22.24 2.74 -14.30
CA ASN A 52 -22.53 3.12 -12.91
C ASN A 52 -21.55 4.21 -12.46
N GLU A 53 -22.09 5.36 -12.04
CA GLU A 53 -21.34 6.43 -11.39
C GLU A 53 -21.78 6.56 -9.92
N PRO A 54 -20.85 6.57 -8.94
CA PRO A 54 -19.41 6.38 -9.12
C PRO A 54 -19.05 4.95 -9.57
N GLN A 55 -17.94 4.83 -10.31
CA GLN A 55 -17.44 3.51 -10.75
C GLN A 55 -16.94 2.73 -9.53
N ILE A 56 -17.51 1.55 -9.27
CA ILE A 56 -17.05 0.65 -8.20
C ILE A 56 -15.98 -0.28 -8.76
N VAL A 57 -14.79 -0.25 -8.14
CA VAL A 57 -13.63 -1.07 -8.50
C VAL A 57 -13.32 -2.00 -7.33
N PRO A 58 -13.62 -3.31 -7.45
CA PRO A 58 -13.21 -4.27 -6.43
C PRO A 58 -11.69 -4.46 -6.47
N VAL A 59 -11.06 -4.48 -5.30
CA VAL A 59 -9.61 -4.66 -5.14
C VAL A 59 -9.30 -5.82 -4.20
N SER A 60 -8.07 -6.35 -4.28
CA SER A 60 -7.64 -7.50 -3.46
C SER A 60 -7.13 -7.10 -2.07
N GLU A 61 -6.85 -5.83 -1.87
CA GLU A 61 -6.33 -5.27 -0.64
C GLU A 61 -7.45 -5.18 0.41
N SER A 62 -7.10 -5.39 1.67
CA SER A 62 -8.02 -5.20 2.78
C SER A 62 -8.24 -3.71 3.06
N ALA A 63 -9.29 -3.40 3.81
CA ALA A 63 -9.56 -2.04 4.26
C ALA A 63 -8.37 -1.43 5.02
N THR A 64 -7.71 -2.22 5.88
CA THR A 64 -6.50 -1.79 6.59
C THR A 64 -5.36 -1.41 5.65
N THR A 65 -5.10 -2.21 4.60
CA THR A 65 -4.04 -1.91 3.64
C THR A 65 -4.35 -0.65 2.83
N LEU A 66 -5.62 -0.41 2.48
CA LEU A 66 -6.02 0.82 1.80
C LEU A 66 -5.90 2.05 2.71
N GLU A 67 -6.34 1.97 3.97
CA GLU A 67 -6.13 3.05 4.97
C GLU A 67 -4.65 3.38 5.17
N ASP A 68 -3.75 2.39 5.08
CA ASP A 68 -2.32 2.62 5.23
C ASP A 68 -1.67 3.21 3.97
N LEU A 69 -2.21 2.91 2.78
CA LEU A 69 -1.67 3.33 1.49
C LEU A 69 -2.16 4.73 1.08
N LEU A 70 -3.45 5.03 1.26
CA LEU A 70 -4.08 6.27 0.82
C LEU A 70 -3.45 7.57 1.41
N PRO A 71 -2.92 7.59 2.65
CA PRO A 71 -2.22 8.77 3.19
C PRO A 71 -1.03 9.23 2.36
N PHE A 72 -0.43 8.33 1.57
CA PHE A 72 0.66 8.68 0.66
C PHE A 72 0.17 9.33 -0.65
N LEU A 73 -1.10 9.11 -1.02
CA LEU A 73 -1.66 9.58 -2.29
C LEU A 73 -2.46 10.88 -2.14
N TYR A 74 -3.11 11.06 -0.99
CA TYR A 74 -4.07 12.13 -0.76
C TYR A 74 -3.49 13.33 0.00
N PRO A 75 -3.82 14.57 -0.41
CA PRO A 75 -3.47 15.76 0.35
C PRO A 75 -3.99 15.68 1.79
N GLY A 76 -3.16 16.07 2.77
CA GLY A 76 -3.51 16.01 4.18
C GLY A 76 -3.36 14.62 4.81
N GLY A 77 -3.09 13.58 4.01
CA GLY A 77 -2.65 12.29 4.49
C GLY A 77 -1.35 12.39 5.30
N ARG A 78 -1.28 11.62 6.39
CA ARG A 78 -0.11 11.51 7.26
C ARG A 78 0.22 10.04 7.45
N PRO A 79 1.17 9.47 6.69
CA PRO A 79 1.52 8.06 6.85
C PRO A 79 2.12 7.81 8.23
N GLU A 80 1.67 6.75 8.89
CA GLU A 80 2.19 6.33 10.19
C GLU A 80 3.31 5.30 10.04
N ILE A 81 4.10 5.10 11.09
CA ILE A 81 5.04 3.98 11.17
C ILE A 81 4.22 2.70 11.36
N LEU A 82 4.36 1.78 10.42
CA LEU A 82 3.60 0.55 10.37
C LEU A 82 4.40 -0.62 10.96
N GLU A 83 3.73 -1.50 11.68
CA GLU A 83 4.27 -2.83 11.98
C GLU A 83 4.63 -3.57 10.69
N LEU A 84 5.64 -4.45 10.74
CA LEU A 84 6.26 -5.05 9.56
C LEU A 84 5.27 -5.80 8.64
N SER A 85 4.23 -6.43 9.19
CA SER A 85 3.20 -7.11 8.39
C SER A 85 2.35 -6.13 7.58
N ARG A 86 1.97 -4.99 8.16
CA ARG A 86 1.22 -3.94 7.49
C ARG A 86 2.09 -3.25 6.43
N LEU A 87 3.33 -2.92 6.79
CA LEU A 87 4.30 -2.35 5.85
C LEU A 87 4.50 -3.23 4.61
N ARG A 88 4.64 -4.55 4.80
CA ARG A 88 4.73 -5.50 3.68
C ARG A 88 3.49 -5.48 2.80
N ALA A 89 2.29 -5.41 3.37
CA ALA A 89 1.06 -5.34 2.58
C ALA A 89 0.98 -4.03 1.76
N VAL A 90 1.40 -2.90 2.34
CA VAL A 90 1.49 -1.61 1.64
C VAL A 90 2.53 -1.65 0.52
N LEU A 91 3.70 -2.26 0.75
CA LEU A 91 4.72 -2.46 -0.28
C LEU A 91 4.20 -3.24 -1.49
N GLN A 92 3.48 -4.34 -1.24
CA GLN A 92 2.88 -5.14 -2.31
C GLN A 92 1.78 -4.37 -3.07
N ALA A 93 0.98 -3.57 -2.37
CA ALA A 93 -0.02 -2.73 -3.01
C ALA A 93 0.62 -1.58 -3.81
N ALA A 94 1.72 -1.00 -3.31
CA ALA A 94 2.46 0.05 -3.99
C ALA A 94 3.05 -0.43 -5.31
N ASP A 95 3.68 -1.60 -5.31
CA ASP A 95 4.18 -2.27 -6.52
C ASP A 95 3.04 -2.57 -7.50
N LYS A 96 1.95 -3.22 -7.03
CA LYS A 96 0.78 -3.55 -7.85
C LYS A 96 0.15 -2.32 -8.53
N TYR A 97 0.10 -1.20 -7.83
CA TYR A 97 -0.48 0.04 -8.33
C TYR A 97 0.52 0.97 -9.00
N ASP A 98 1.73 0.49 -9.31
CA ASP A 98 2.82 1.26 -9.90
C ASP A 98 3.03 2.63 -9.23
N LEU A 99 3.19 2.59 -7.91
CA LEU A 99 3.43 3.74 -7.03
C LEU A 99 4.93 3.86 -6.72
N ALA A 100 5.78 3.75 -7.75
CA ALA A 100 7.24 3.68 -7.60
C ALA A 100 7.87 4.87 -6.84
N PHE A 101 7.18 6.00 -6.73
CA PHE A 101 7.63 7.14 -5.90
C PHE A 101 7.65 6.82 -4.39
N LEU A 102 7.01 5.73 -3.95
CA LEU A 102 6.99 5.27 -2.56
C LEU A 102 8.13 4.33 -2.21
N ASP A 103 8.82 3.77 -3.20
CA ASP A 103 9.86 2.75 -3.02
C ASP A 103 10.88 3.15 -1.95
N ASP A 104 11.52 4.30 -2.12
CA ASP A 104 12.59 4.74 -1.21
C ASP A 104 12.08 4.93 0.22
N THR A 105 10.86 5.44 0.37
CA THR A 105 10.25 5.69 1.68
C THR A 105 9.90 4.37 2.36
N LEU A 106 9.26 3.46 1.65
CA LEU A 106 8.83 2.17 2.21
C LEU A 106 10.04 1.24 2.47
N LYS A 107 11.07 1.27 1.60
CA LYS A 107 12.35 0.57 1.81
C LYS A 107 13.09 1.11 3.03
N THR A 108 13.11 2.43 3.22
CA THR A 108 13.69 3.06 4.42
C THR A 108 12.96 2.60 5.68
N ASN A 109 11.63 2.58 5.67
CA ASN A 109 10.84 2.08 6.79
C ASN A 109 11.12 0.59 7.07
N LEU A 110 11.26 -0.23 6.01
CA LEU A 110 11.56 -1.65 6.14
C LEU A 110 12.94 -1.89 6.78
N ALA A 111 13.92 -1.06 6.44
CA ALA A 111 15.26 -1.13 7.02
C ALA A 111 15.28 -0.85 8.54
N LEU A 112 14.30 -0.12 9.10
CA LEU A 112 14.19 0.12 10.54
C LEU A 112 13.97 -1.18 11.33
N PHE A 113 13.44 -2.22 10.70
CA PHE A 113 13.20 -3.53 11.31
C PHE A 113 14.42 -4.47 11.24
N LEU A 114 15.54 -4.06 10.60
CA LEU A 114 16.76 -4.87 10.53
C LEU A 114 17.28 -5.36 11.90
N PRO A 115 17.29 -4.54 12.97
CA PRO A 115 17.82 -4.97 14.26
C PRO A 115 16.93 -5.99 14.99
N SER A 116 15.61 -5.92 14.79
CA SER A 116 14.63 -6.72 15.51
C SER A 116 14.16 -7.95 14.74
N GLU A 117 13.96 -7.81 13.42
CA GLU A 117 13.32 -8.82 12.57
C GLU A 117 14.08 -9.09 11.25
N PRO A 118 15.41 -9.31 11.28
CA PRO A 118 16.24 -9.39 10.07
C PRO A 118 15.82 -10.51 9.12
N LEU A 119 15.28 -11.63 9.62
CA LEU A 119 14.77 -12.72 8.76
C LEU A 119 13.56 -12.28 7.92
N ARG A 120 12.62 -11.57 8.55
CA ARG A 120 11.41 -11.09 7.85
C ARG A 120 11.77 -9.96 6.89
N VAL A 121 12.72 -9.10 7.25
CA VAL A 121 13.26 -8.07 6.33
C VAL A 121 13.94 -8.73 5.14
N TYR A 122 14.79 -9.74 5.34
CA TYR A 122 15.44 -10.48 4.26
C TYR A 122 14.43 -11.07 3.27
N ALA A 123 13.43 -11.80 3.78
CA ALA A 123 12.41 -12.42 2.94
C ALA A 123 11.60 -11.39 2.14
N THR A 124 11.28 -10.25 2.77
CA THR A 124 10.53 -9.17 2.10
C THR A 124 11.38 -8.51 1.02
N ALA A 125 12.64 -8.17 1.33
CA ALA A 125 13.58 -7.58 0.38
C ALA A 125 13.86 -8.51 -0.81
N TYR A 126 13.93 -9.82 -0.58
CA TYR A 126 14.10 -10.80 -1.65
C TYR A 126 12.90 -10.82 -2.61
N ILE A 127 11.67 -10.79 -2.07
CA ILE A 127 10.43 -10.73 -2.89
C ILE A 127 10.36 -9.43 -3.70
N MET A 128 10.84 -8.33 -3.14
CA MET A 128 10.91 -7.02 -3.81
C MET A 128 12.10 -6.90 -4.78
N GLU A 129 12.90 -7.94 -4.93
CA GLU A 129 14.15 -7.92 -5.71
C GLU A 129 15.14 -6.81 -5.27
N ASP A 130 15.06 -6.37 -4.00
CA ASP A 130 15.97 -5.39 -3.42
C ASP A 130 17.24 -6.07 -2.89
N ALA A 131 18.20 -6.24 -3.80
CA ALA A 131 19.47 -6.90 -3.49
C ALA A 131 20.26 -6.20 -2.37
N SER A 132 20.20 -4.87 -2.29
CA SER A 132 20.93 -4.09 -1.29
C SER A 132 20.39 -4.37 0.12
N LEU A 133 19.07 -4.30 0.27
CA LEU A 133 18.42 -4.54 1.56
C LEU A 133 18.48 -6.02 1.97
N ALA A 134 18.33 -6.94 1.01
CA ALA A 134 18.51 -8.37 1.26
C ALA A 134 19.94 -8.68 1.74
N GLN A 135 20.97 -8.08 1.13
CA GLN A 135 22.36 -8.26 1.61
C GLN A 135 22.57 -7.68 3.01
N ALA A 136 21.99 -6.52 3.32
CA ALA A 136 22.08 -5.93 4.66
C ALA A 136 21.43 -6.86 5.71
N ALA A 137 20.23 -7.36 5.44
CA ALA A 137 19.52 -8.29 6.32
C ALA A 137 20.27 -9.61 6.50
N ALA A 138 20.86 -10.16 5.43
CA ALA A 138 21.68 -11.36 5.49
C ALA A 138 22.90 -11.20 6.39
N LYS A 139 23.58 -10.05 6.34
CA LYS A 139 24.69 -9.75 7.24
C LYS A 139 24.25 -9.73 8.70
N CYS A 140 23.12 -9.09 9.02
CA CYS A 140 22.56 -9.09 10.37
C CYS A 140 22.23 -10.51 10.87
N LEU A 141 21.68 -11.36 10.01
CA LEU A 141 21.39 -12.77 10.33
C LEU A 141 22.64 -13.59 10.61
N LEU A 142 23.73 -13.35 9.88
CA LEU A 142 25.01 -14.04 10.10
C LEU A 142 25.63 -13.65 11.45
N GLU A 143 25.49 -12.39 11.85
CA GLU A 143 26.01 -11.89 13.14
C GLU A 143 25.17 -12.35 14.34
N ARG A 144 23.86 -12.49 14.16
CA ARG A 144 22.91 -12.89 15.21
C ARG A 144 21.94 -13.95 14.68
N PRO A 145 22.37 -15.22 14.66
CA PRO A 145 21.56 -16.28 14.09
C PRO A 145 20.27 -16.47 14.91
N GLN A 146 19.13 -16.44 14.23
CA GLN A 146 17.81 -16.69 14.82
C GLN A 146 17.39 -18.10 14.43
N PHE A 147 17.72 -19.09 15.26
CA PHE A 147 17.31 -20.49 15.11
C PHE A 147 16.70 -20.99 16.42
#